data_AF-A0A966BJX9-F1
#
_entry.id   AF-A0A966BJX9-F1
#
_cell.length_a   1.000
_cell.length_b   1.000
_cell.length_c   1.000
_cell.angle_alpha   90.00
_cell.angle_beta   90.00
_cell.angle_gamma   90.00
#
_symmetry.space_group_name_H-M   'P 1'
#
loop_
_entity.id
_entity.type
_entity.pdbx_description
1 polymer ?
#
loop_
_entity_poly.entity_id
_entity_poly.type
_entity_poly.pdbx_seq_one_letter_code
_entity_poly.pdbx_strand_id
1 'polypeptide(L)'
;GQAITFDGMRLDIQGAPASGDSFAVTPSSNESVFKTISNLIATLNAPVVGSNLTNGLNRGINNLDNALGNVLTVRATLGLRLNEIDALQTTGEDMGLQLKQTLSQLQDVDYNKAISDLTQQQVTLQAAQKSFTQVANLSLFTYL
;
A
#
# COMPACT_ATOMS: atom_id res chain seq x y z
N GLY A 1 -40.09 11.03 26.50
CA GLY A 1 -41.22 10.34 27.11
C GLY A 1 -40.67 9.23 27.96
N GLN A 2 -41.44 8.18 28.21
CA GLN A 2 -40.88 6.93 28.73
C GLN A 2 -40.24 6.14 27.58
N ALA A 3 -39.13 5.46 27.86
CA ALA A 3 -38.49 4.57 26.91
C ALA A 3 -39.38 3.34 26.67
N ILE A 4 -39.60 3.02 25.40
CA ILE A 4 -40.30 1.81 24.97
C ILE A 4 -39.23 0.79 24.60
N THR A 5 -39.26 -0.38 25.23
CA THR A 5 -38.32 -1.47 24.98
C THR A 5 -39.07 -2.71 24.50
N PHE A 6 -38.63 -3.28 23.38
CA PHE A 6 -39.17 -4.51 22.81
C PHE A 6 -38.09 -5.17 21.94
N ASP A 7 -38.07 -6.50 21.87
CA ASP A 7 -37.13 -7.28 21.05
C ASP A 7 -35.65 -6.85 21.15
N GLY A 8 -35.20 -6.44 22.35
CA GLY A 8 -33.84 -5.95 22.60
C GLY A 8 -33.55 -4.54 22.08
N MET A 9 -34.51 -3.89 21.43
CA MET A 9 -34.44 -2.51 20.98
C MET A 9 -35.00 -1.56 22.05
N ARG A 10 -34.49 -0.33 22.06
CA ARG A 10 -34.97 0.77 22.92
C ARG A 10 -35.25 2.00 22.07
N LEU A 11 -36.47 2.49 22.16
CA LEU A 11 -36.92 3.72 21.51
C LEU A 11 -37.33 4.74 22.58
N ASP A 12 -36.92 5.99 22.42
CA ASP A 12 -37.40 7.10 23.24
C ASP A 12 -38.28 8.02 22.39
N ILE A 13 -39.56 8.09 22.73
CA ILE A 13 -40.53 8.98 22.08
C ILE A 13 -40.69 10.21 22.95
N GLN A 14 -40.32 11.36 22.40
CA GLN A 14 -40.41 12.66 23.04
C GLN A 14 -41.59 13.46 22.45
N GLY A 15 -42.19 14.36 23.25
CA GLY A 15 -43.38 15.12 22.87
C GLY A 15 -44.70 14.51 23.37
N ALA A 16 -45.82 14.96 22.81
CA ALA A 16 -47.17 14.52 23.15
C ALA A 16 -47.86 13.93 21.90
N PRO A 17 -47.73 12.61 21.65
CA PRO A 17 -48.42 11.93 20.54
C PRO A 17 -49.94 12.04 20.69
N ALA A 18 -50.65 12.29 19.59
CA ALA A 18 -52.10 12.31 19.56
C ALA A 18 -52.66 10.89 19.37
N SER A 19 -53.94 10.69 19.74
CA SER A 19 -54.63 9.42 19.50
C SER A 19 -54.70 9.14 17.99
N GLY A 20 -54.10 8.02 17.56
CA GLY A 20 -53.98 7.64 16.15
C GLY A 20 -52.57 7.79 15.57
N ASP A 21 -51.63 8.44 16.28
CA ASP A 21 -50.23 8.49 15.87
C ASP A 21 -49.58 7.11 15.94
N SER A 22 -48.73 6.80 14.96
CA SER A 22 -48.00 5.52 14.90
C SER A 22 -46.53 5.73 14.52
N PHE A 23 -45.67 4.85 15.04
CA PHE A 23 -44.24 4.82 14.76
C PHE A 23 -43.85 3.45 14.25
N ALA A 24 -43.20 3.39 13.08
CA ALA A 24 -42.71 2.15 12.51
C ALA A 24 -41.21 1.99 12.75
N VAL A 25 -40.82 0.81 13.24
CA VAL A 25 -39.42 0.39 13.35
C VAL A 25 -39.19 -0.70 12.31
N THR A 26 -38.33 -0.43 11.33
CA THR A 26 -38.00 -1.35 10.24
C THR A 26 -36.51 -1.65 10.25
N PRO A 27 -36.08 -2.84 9.82
CA PRO A 27 -34.66 -3.14 9.65
C PRO A 27 -33.96 -2.11 8.76
N SER A 28 -32.67 -1.87 9.04
CA SER A 28 -31.84 -0.98 8.22
C SER A 28 -31.69 -1.53 6.79
N SER A 29 -31.70 -0.63 5.81
CA SER A 29 -31.47 -0.93 4.40
C SER A 29 -30.30 -0.13 3.86
N ASN A 30 -29.67 -0.61 2.80
CA ASN A 30 -28.65 0.18 2.09
C ASN A 30 -29.28 1.44 1.50
N GLU A 31 -28.70 2.58 1.84
CA GLU A 31 -29.07 3.89 1.31
C GLU A 31 -27.82 4.64 0.87
N SER A 32 -27.87 5.29 -0.29
CA SER A 32 -26.75 6.13 -0.74
C SER A 32 -26.74 7.45 0.02
N VAL A 33 -25.55 8.02 0.22
CA VAL A 33 -25.38 9.34 0.83
C VAL A 33 -26.18 10.40 0.07
N PHE A 34 -26.26 10.28 -1.27
CA PHE A 34 -27.06 11.16 -2.11
C PHE A 34 -28.55 11.09 -1.76
N LYS A 35 -29.08 9.88 -1.57
CA LYS A 35 -30.48 9.70 -1.16
C LYS A 35 -30.71 10.27 0.24
N THR A 36 -29.78 10.07 1.18
CA THR A 36 -29.86 10.66 2.52
C THR A 36 -29.87 12.18 2.48
N ILE A 37 -29.00 12.81 1.68
CA ILE A 37 -28.97 14.26 1.51
C ILE A 37 -30.28 14.75 0.86
N SER A 38 -30.76 14.08 -0.19
CA SER A 38 -32.03 14.41 -0.84
C SER A 38 -33.21 14.31 0.14
N ASN A 39 -33.25 13.28 0.99
CA ASN A 39 -34.25 13.11 2.03
C ASN A 39 -34.19 14.24 3.07
N LEU A 40 -32.98 14.68 3.44
CA LEU A 40 -32.78 15.78 4.36
C LEU A 40 -33.25 17.12 3.76
N ILE A 41 -32.93 17.38 2.49
CA ILE A 41 -33.42 18.55 1.75
C ILE A 41 -34.95 18.53 1.68
N ALA A 42 -35.55 17.38 1.35
CA ALA A 42 -36.99 17.22 1.31
C ALA A 42 -37.64 17.48 2.69
N THR A 43 -37.00 17.01 3.77
CA THR A 43 -37.43 17.25 5.15
C THR A 43 -37.40 18.74 5.51
N LEU A 44 -36.34 19.45 5.11
CA LEU A 44 -36.17 20.87 5.37
C LEU A 44 -37.13 21.76 4.55
N ASN A 45 -37.52 21.32 3.36
CA ASN A 45 -38.45 22.02 2.48
C ASN A 45 -39.92 21.73 2.80
N ALA A 46 -40.21 20.68 3.57
CA ALA A 46 -41.56 20.34 3.96
C ALA A 46 -42.10 21.34 5.00
N PRO A 47 -43.42 21.64 5.00
CA PRO A 47 -44.04 22.42 6.06
C PRO A 47 -43.77 21.80 7.43
N VAL A 48 -43.44 22.63 8.41
CA VAL A 48 -43.18 22.18 9.78
C VAL A 48 -44.50 21.79 10.43
N VAL A 49 -44.81 20.50 10.38
CA VAL A 49 -46.01 19.91 10.99
C VAL A 49 -45.58 18.93 12.08
N GLY A 50 -45.94 19.25 13.32
CA GLY A 50 -45.62 18.41 14.48
C GLY A 50 -44.12 18.11 14.61
N SER A 51 -43.80 16.85 14.93
CA SER A 51 -42.41 16.38 15.12
C SER A 51 -41.75 15.83 13.85
N ASN A 52 -42.39 15.94 12.67
CA ASN A 52 -41.89 15.35 11.43
C ASN A 52 -40.52 15.91 11.01
N LEU A 53 -40.33 17.22 11.18
CA LEU A 53 -39.05 17.88 10.93
C LEU A 53 -37.95 17.27 11.81
N THR A 54 -38.15 17.25 13.12
CA THR A 54 -37.16 16.71 14.08
C THR A 54 -36.86 15.23 13.84
N ASN A 55 -37.88 14.42 13.56
CA ASN A 55 -37.71 13.00 13.26
C ASN A 55 -36.90 12.78 11.96
N GLY A 56 -37.20 13.55 10.92
CA GLY A 56 -36.47 13.50 9.65
C GLY A 56 -35.01 13.96 9.80
N LEU A 57 -34.76 15.03 10.56
CA LEU A 57 -33.41 15.51 10.88
C LEU A 57 -32.61 14.46 11.65
N ASN A 58 -33.17 13.87 12.71
CA ASN A 58 -32.50 12.83 13.50
C ASN A 58 -32.15 11.62 12.64
N ARG A 59 -33.06 11.20 11.74
CA ARG A 59 -32.78 10.10 10.80
C ARG A 59 -31.67 10.47 9.82
N GLY A 60 -31.71 11.68 9.26
CA GLY A 60 -30.70 12.18 8.33
C GLY A 60 -29.30 12.25 8.95
N ILE A 61 -29.18 12.78 10.16
CA ILE A 61 -27.90 12.86 10.89
C ILE A 61 -27.34 11.46 11.15
N ASN A 62 -28.15 10.53 11.68
CA ASN A 62 -27.70 9.15 11.90
C ASN A 62 -27.23 8.47 10.60
N ASN A 63 -27.92 8.69 9.49
CA ASN A 63 -27.50 8.14 8.19
C ASN A 63 -26.20 8.78 7.69
N LEU A 64 -26.00 10.09 7.89
CA LEU A 64 -24.76 10.78 7.55
C LEU A 64 -23.57 10.31 8.42
N ASP A 65 -23.79 10.07 9.71
CA ASP A 65 -22.77 9.54 10.61
C ASP A 65 -22.33 8.13 10.18
N ASN A 66 -23.28 7.27 9.81
CA ASN A 66 -22.98 5.94 9.25
C ASN A 66 -22.18 6.04 7.94
N ALA A 67 -22.56 6.97 7.06
CA ALA A 67 -21.83 7.21 5.81
C ALA A 67 -20.41 7.71 6.06
N LEU A 68 -20.23 8.63 7.01
CA LEU A 68 -18.92 9.13 7.42
C LEU A 68 -18.06 7.99 8.00
N GLY A 69 -18.63 7.14 8.86
CA GLY A 69 -17.96 5.95 9.39
C GLY A 69 -17.48 4.99 8.29
N ASN A 70 -18.29 4.79 7.25
CA ASN A 70 -17.88 4.00 6.09
C ASN A 70 -16.70 4.64 5.34
N VAL A 71 -16.77 5.94 5.05
CA VAL A 71 -15.68 6.68 4.40
C VAL A 71 -14.39 6.60 5.22
N LEU A 72 -14.47 6.77 6.54
CA LEU A 72 -13.32 6.65 7.43
C LEU A 72 -12.70 5.25 7.41
N THR A 73 -13.53 4.21 7.37
CA THR A 73 -13.08 2.82 7.24
C THR A 73 -12.33 2.58 5.93
N VAL A 74 -12.85 3.12 4.82
CA VAL A 74 -12.18 3.05 3.51
C VAL A 74 -10.87 3.82 3.53
N ARG A 75 -10.84 5.03 4.10
CA ARG A 75 -9.59 5.81 4.23
C ARG A 75 -8.54 5.10 5.07
N ALA A 76 -8.94 4.47 6.19
CA ALA A 76 -8.03 3.66 7.00
C ALA A 76 -7.46 2.48 6.19
N THR A 77 -8.31 1.79 5.42
CA THR A 77 -7.88 0.70 4.54
C THR A 77 -6.89 1.19 3.47
N LEU A 78 -7.10 2.37 2.88
CA LEU A 78 -6.16 2.98 1.95
C LEU A 78 -4.84 3.34 2.63
N GLY A 79 -4.87 3.83 3.87
CA GLY A 79 -3.66 4.07 4.66
C GLY A 79 -2.82 2.81 4.88
N LEU A 80 -3.47 1.68 5.17
CA LEU A 80 -2.78 0.38 5.27
C LEU A 80 -2.12 -0.02 3.94
N ARG A 81 -2.82 0.18 2.81
CA ARG A 81 -2.28 -0.12 1.48
C ARG A 81 -1.09 0.79 1.10
N LEU A 82 -1.11 2.05 1.52
CA LEU A 82 0.04 2.95 1.31
C LEU A 82 1.26 2.46 2.09
N ASN A 83 1.09 2.07 3.36
CA ASN A 83 2.18 1.50 4.15
C ASN A 83 2.72 0.20 3.52
N GLU A 84 1.85 -0.63 2.94
CA GLU A 84 2.25 -1.84 2.23
C GLU A 84 3.06 -1.50 0.97
N ILE A 85 2.65 -0.49 0.20
CA ILE A 85 3.38 0.00 -0.98
C ILE A 85 4.77 0.51 -0.58
N ASP A 86 4.87 1.29 0.49
CA ASP A 86 6.16 1.81 0.98
C ASP A 86 7.10 0.65 1.38
N ALA A 87 6.59 -0.37 2.08
CA ALA A 87 7.36 -1.55 2.44
C ALA A 87 7.80 -2.37 1.21
N LEU A 88 6.92 -2.52 0.22
CA LEU A 88 7.25 -3.18 -1.05
C LEU A 88 8.29 -2.39 -1.85
N GLN A 89 8.23 -1.05 -1.83
CA GLN A 89 9.24 -0.21 -2.47
C GLN A 89 10.62 -0.43 -1.84
N THR A 90 10.73 -0.36 -0.51
CA THR A 90 12.01 -0.63 0.19
C THR A 90 12.55 -2.02 -0.15
N THR A 91 11.67 -3.04 -0.12
CA THR A 91 12.06 -4.41 -0.50
C THR A 91 12.55 -4.50 -1.95
N GLY A 92 11.92 -3.76 -2.86
CA GLY A 92 12.33 -3.68 -4.27
C GLY A 92 13.68 -2.98 -4.47
N GLU A 93 13.95 -1.91 -3.72
CA GLU A 93 15.23 -1.21 -3.72
C GLU A 93 16.37 -2.12 -3.21
N ASP A 94 16.13 -2.84 -2.11
CA ASP A 94 17.08 -3.81 -1.56
C ASP A 94 17.37 -4.94 -2.54
N MET A 95 16.35 -5.49 -3.19
CA MET A 95 16.51 -6.50 -4.24
C MET A 95 17.32 -5.95 -5.41
N GLY A 96 17.05 -4.71 -5.83
CA GLY A 96 17.83 -4.03 -6.86
C GLY A 96 19.30 -3.88 -6.49
N LEU A 97 19.61 -3.56 -5.23
CA LEU A 97 20.98 -3.48 -4.73
C LEU A 97 21.65 -4.86 -4.73
N GLN A 98 20.97 -5.90 -4.26
CA GLN A 98 21.49 -7.26 -4.23
C GLN A 98 21.80 -7.77 -5.65
N LEU A 99 20.92 -7.49 -6.63
CA LEU A 99 21.16 -7.85 -8.02
C LEU A 99 22.36 -7.10 -8.60
N LYS A 100 22.53 -5.80 -8.29
CA LYS A 100 23.73 -5.04 -8.70
C LYS A 100 25.01 -5.60 -8.10
N GLN A 101 25.01 -5.97 -6.81
CA GLN A 101 26.16 -6.59 -6.15
C GLN A 101 26.50 -7.95 -6.76
N THR A 102 25.48 -8.77 -7.02
CA THR A 102 25.65 -10.08 -7.67
C THR A 102 26.25 -9.92 -9.06
N LEU A 103 25.76 -8.96 -9.85
CA LEU A 103 26.29 -8.67 -11.17
C LEU A 103 27.75 -8.18 -11.11
N SER A 104 28.08 -7.27 -10.19
CA SER A 104 29.46 -6.79 -9.99
C SER A 104 30.40 -7.95 -9.67
N GLN A 105 30.03 -8.82 -8.72
CA GLN A 105 30.87 -9.98 -8.35
C GLN A 105 31.10 -10.92 -9.53
N LEU A 106 30.08 -11.19 -10.34
CA LEU A 106 30.22 -12.01 -11.54
C LEU A 106 31.16 -11.38 -12.57
N GLN A 107 31.04 -10.06 -12.81
CA GLN A 107 31.92 -9.33 -13.72
C GLN A 107 33.36 -9.20 -13.20
N ASP A 108 33.55 -8.87 -11.92
CA ASP A 108 34.86 -8.72 -11.28
C ASP A 108 35.65 -10.03 -11.27
N VAL A 109 34.98 -11.18 -11.08
CA VAL A 109 35.61 -12.51 -11.21
C VAL A 109 36.14 -12.75 -12.62
N ASP A 110 35.41 -12.34 -13.66
CA ASP A 110 35.84 -12.49 -15.04
C ASP A 110 37.03 -11.56 -15.38
N TYR A 111 37.02 -10.30 -14.91
CA TYR A 111 38.17 -9.41 -15.06
C TYR A 111 39.42 -9.94 -14.34
N ASN A 112 39.28 -10.45 -13.12
CA ASN A 112 40.39 -11.04 -12.38
C ASN A 112 40.99 -12.27 -13.08
N LYS A 113 40.14 -13.15 -13.65
CA LYS A 113 40.62 -14.27 -14.49
C LYS A 113 41.37 -13.79 -15.72
N ALA A 114 40.82 -12.82 -16.45
CA ALA A 114 41.48 -12.28 -17.65
C ALA A 114 42.86 -11.65 -17.34
N ILE A 115 42.97 -10.92 -16.24
CA ILE A 115 44.24 -10.35 -15.76
C ILE A 115 45.22 -11.46 -15.36
N SER A 116 44.74 -12.48 -14.64
CA SER A 116 45.57 -13.61 -14.23
C SER A 116 46.13 -14.38 -15.43
N ASP A 117 45.29 -14.65 -16.44
CA ASP A 117 45.69 -15.34 -17.68
C ASP A 117 46.72 -14.51 -18.47
N LEU A 118 46.49 -13.20 -18.60
CA LEU A 118 47.44 -12.29 -19.25
C LEU A 118 48.79 -12.25 -18.52
N THR A 119 48.76 -12.19 -17.18
CA THR A 119 49.98 -12.17 -16.35
C THR A 119 50.76 -13.47 -16.55
N GLN A 120 50.08 -14.62 -16.59
CA GLN A 120 50.72 -15.91 -16.83
C GLN A 120 51.34 -16.00 -18.23
N GLN A 121 50.67 -15.47 -19.26
CA GLN A 121 51.22 -15.37 -20.61
C GLN A 121 52.45 -14.46 -20.67
N GLN A 122 52.43 -13.31 -20.00
CA GLN A 122 53.56 -12.39 -19.92
C GLN A 122 54.77 -13.03 -19.21
N VAL A 123 54.55 -13.71 -18.08
CA VAL A 123 55.61 -14.43 -17.35
C VAL A 123 56.21 -15.52 -18.23
N THR A 124 55.37 -16.28 -18.95
CA THR A 124 55.82 -17.33 -19.87
C THR A 124 56.65 -16.74 -21.01
N LEU A 125 56.19 -15.62 -21.60
CA LEU A 125 56.90 -14.92 -22.66
C LEU A 125 58.27 -14.40 -22.18
N GLN A 126 58.32 -13.79 -20.99
CA GLN A 126 59.58 -13.33 -20.40
C GLN A 126 60.53 -14.49 -20.10
N ALA A 127 60.02 -15.61 -19.59
CA ALA A 127 60.82 -16.81 -19.36
C ALA A 127 61.38 -17.37 -20.68
N ALA A 128 60.56 -17.45 -21.73
CA ALA A 128 60.98 -17.87 -23.06
C ALA A 128 62.06 -16.93 -23.65
N GLN A 129 61.90 -15.61 -23.52
CA GLN A 129 62.90 -14.63 -23.95
C GLN A 129 64.21 -14.78 -23.19
N LYS A 130 64.18 -14.94 -21.86
CA LYS A 130 65.38 -15.18 -21.05
C LYS A 130 66.08 -16.48 -21.44
N SER A 131 65.33 -17.57 -21.55
CA SER A 131 65.87 -18.87 -21.99
C SER A 131 66.49 -18.78 -23.38
N PHE A 132 65.86 -18.09 -24.33
CA PHE A 132 66.42 -17.86 -25.66
C PHE A 132 67.73 -17.07 -25.59
N THR A 133 67.79 -15.97 -24.81
CA THR A 133 69.03 -15.19 -24.65
C THR A 133 70.14 -15.99 -23.96
N GLN A 134 69.83 -16.88 -23.01
CA GLN A 134 70.82 -17.76 -22.38
C GLN A 134 71.34 -18.82 -23.36
N VAL A 135 70.46 -19.48 -24.12
CA VAL A 135 70.86 -20.48 -25.13
C VAL A 135 71.65 -19.84 -26.26
N ALA A 136 71.23 -18.67 -26.75
CA ALA A 136 71.95 -17.92 -27.78
C ALA A 136 73.33 -17.44 -27.30
N ASN A 137 73.47 -16.98 -26.05
CA ASN A 137 74.78 -16.65 -25.48
C ASN A 137 75.68 -17.89 -25.32
N LEU A 138 75.12 -19.04 -24.94
CA LEU A 138 75.86 -20.30 -24.87
C LEU A 138 76.34 -20.77 -26.25
N SER A 139 75.54 -20.63 -27.32
CA SER A 139 75.96 -21.03 -28.67
C SER A 139 77.04 -20.13 -29.26
N LEU A 140 77.05 -18.84 -28.91
CA LEU A 140 78.05 -17.87 -29.37
C LEU A 140 79.41 -18.00 -28.67
N PHE A 141 79.47 -18.57 -27.46
CA PHE A 141 80.73 -18.87 -26.76
C PHE A 141 81.24 -20.30 -26.99
N THR A 142 80.47 -21.20 -27.63
CA THR A 142 80.90 -22.58 -27.92
C THR A 142 81.51 -22.74 -29.33
N TYR A 143 81.70 -21.64 -30.07
CA TYR A 143 82.29 -21.65 -31.43
C TYR A 143 83.69 -21.01 -31.52
N LEU A 144 84.26 -20.54 -30.40
CA LEU A 144 85.66 -20.12 -30.30
C LEU A 144 86.45 -21.13 -29.47
#